data_AF-A0A0N1AU10-F1
#
_entry.id   AF-A0A0N1AU10-F1
#
_cell.length_a   1.000
_cell.length_b   1.000
_cell.length_c   1.000
_cell.angle_alpha   90.00
_cell.angle_beta   90.00
_cell.angle_gamma   90.00
#
_symmetry.space_group_name_H-M   'P 1'
#
loop_
_entity.id
_entity.type
_entity.pdbx_description
1 polymer ?
#
loop_
_entity_poly.entity_id
_entity_poly.type
_entity_poly.pdbx_seq_one_letter_code
_entity_poly.pdbx_strand_id
1 'polypeptide(L)'
;MNKLSQFASIVGLAAALAAPAQAALTNNPGDIVPVGGQVDFEAFDGLITAGPEMLNGTLVFTGDPGSILGAFIADLNTNGLWGAGNKFAATDLQGELRFSFAGGQFVQGVGALVNHFEEDGTPRSVVVSAFGLNNELIETHTVMVNTAPDSLNEGLFIGITRPMAEITSISFSGYGLVLDNLSYTAPVPEPASLLLLAAGMAAVGFVVRRRKP
;
A
#
# COMPACT_ATOMS: atom_id res chain seq x y z
N MET A 1 -49.89 -16.35 -26.07
CA MET A 1 -48.80 -15.36 -26.19
C MET A 1 -48.06 -15.33 -24.86
N ASN A 2 -46.81 -15.79 -24.88
CA ASN A 2 -46.08 -16.32 -23.71
C ASN A 2 -45.44 -15.24 -22.85
N LYS A 3 -45.66 -15.33 -21.53
CA LYS A 3 -45.04 -14.50 -20.47
C LYS A 3 -43.54 -14.80 -20.22
N LEU A 4 -42.88 -15.55 -21.11
CA LEU A 4 -41.48 -15.96 -20.94
C LEU A 4 -40.46 -14.94 -21.48
N SER A 5 -40.86 -13.89 -22.20
CA SER A 5 -39.89 -12.98 -22.84
C SER A 5 -39.46 -11.77 -22.00
N GLN A 6 -40.03 -11.54 -20.81
CA GLN A 6 -39.69 -10.38 -19.98
C GLN A 6 -38.60 -10.63 -18.92
N PHE A 7 -38.17 -11.87 -18.71
CA PHE A 7 -37.12 -12.21 -17.74
C PHE A 7 -35.69 -12.21 -18.32
N ALA A 8 -35.53 -12.07 -19.63
CA ALA A 8 -34.23 -12.17 -20.29
C ALA A 8 -33.37 -10.88 -20.25
N SER A 9 -33.95 -9.75 -19.83
CA SER A 9 -33.28 -8.44 -19.99
C SER A 9 -32.48 -7.95 -18.77
N ILE A 10 -32.48 -8.67 -17.65
CA ILE A 10 -31.80 -8.21 -16.41
C ILE A 10 -30.40 -8.83 -16.22
N VAL A 11 -30.09 -9.94 -16.90
CA VAL A 11 -28.80 -10.65 -16.72
C VAL A 11 -27.65 -10.05 -17.55
N GLY A 12 -27.96 -9.26 -18.59
CA GLY A 12 -26.95 -8.74 -19.52
C GLY A 12 -26.16 -7.50 -19.05
N LEU A 13 -26.60 -6.78 -18.01
CA LEU A 13 -25.98 -5.51 -17.61
C LEU A 13 -24.93 -5.65 -16.49
N ALA A 14 -24.80 -6.83 -15.87
CA ALA A 14 -23.88 -7.04 -14.75
C ALA A 14 -22.46 -7.46 -15.17
N ALA A 15 -22.24 -7.85 -16.43
CA ALA A 15 -20.96 -8.40 -16.88
C ALA A 15 -19.97 -7.38 -17.46
N ALA A 16 -20.34 -6.09 -17.55
CA ALA A 16 -19.53 -5.06 -18.23
C ALA A 16 -18.63 -4.21 -17.31
N LEU A 17 -18.58 -4.49 -16.00
CA LEU A 17 -17.86 -3.64 -15.03
C LEU A 17 -16.58 -4.27 -14.44
N ALA A 18 -16.18 -5.47 -14.87
CA ALA A 18 -15.00 -6.15 -14.35
C ALA A 18 -13.80 -6.07 -15.30
N ALA A 19 -13.53 -4.89 -15.87
CA ALA A 19 -12.18 -4.67 -16.43
C ALA A 19 -11.21 -4.62 -15.25
N PRO A 20 -10.04 -5.30 -15.31
CA PRO A 20 -9.03 -5.14 -14.29
C PRO A 20 -8.64 -3.66 -14.24
N ALA A 21 -8.98 -3.00 -13.13
CA ALA A 21 -8.41 -1.72 -12.78
C ALA A 21 -6.88 -1.90 -12.74
N GLN A 22 -6.16 -1.32 -13.69
CA GLN A 22 -4.71 -1.49 -13.73
C GLN A 22 -4.08 -0.67 -12.61
N ALA A 23 -3.21 -1.29 -11.81
CA ALA A 23 -2.31 -0.56 -10.96
C ALA A 23 -1.22 0.09 -11.81
N ALA A 24 -0.76 1.25 -11.36
CA ALA A 24 0.38 1.93 -11.95
C ALA A 24 1.43 2.18 -10.88
N LEU A 25 2.65 1.74 -11.17
CA LEU A 25 3.85 2.22 -10.49
C LEU A 25 3.96 3.74 -10.70
N THR A 26 4.27 4.48 -9.64
CA THR A 26 4.63 5.89 -9.71
C THR A 26 5.92 6.14 -8.96
N ASN A 27 6.73 7.06 -9.51
CA ASN A 27 7.89 7.65 -8.85
C ASN A 27 7.72 9.14 -8.53
N ASN A 28 6.53 9.68 -8.76
CA ASN A 28 6.20 11.06 -8.46
C ASN A 28 5.36 11.11 -7.18
N PRO A 29 5.87 11.67 -6.07
CA PRO A 29 5.09 11.80 -4.84
C PRO A 29 3.82 12.65 -5.04
N GLY A 30 3.80 13.53 -6.05
CA GLY A 30 2.62 14.31 -6.41
C GLY A 30 1.42 13.48 -6.88
N ASP A 31 1.63 12.23 -7.31
CA ASP A 31 0.54 11.34 -7.72
C ASP A 31 -0.21 10.74 -6.51
N ILE A 32 0.39 10.82 -5.32
CA ILE A 32 -0.17 10.32 -4.06
C ILE A 32 -0.24 11.49 -3.09
N VAL A 33 -1.30 12.27 -3.19
CA VAL A 33 -1.50 13.43 -2.31
C VAL A 33 -1.87 12.95 -0.90
N PRO A 34 -1.00 13.17 0.11
CA PRO A 34 -1.21 12.62 1.43
C PRO A 34 -2.33 13.34 2.18
N VAL A 35 -3.17 12.58 2.88
CA VAL A 35 -4.17 13.14 3.81
C VAL A 35 -3.59 13.13 5.22
N GLY A 36 -3.31 14.32 5.75
CA GLY A 36 -2.74 14.49 7.09
C GLY A 36 -1.21 14.61 7.13
N GLY A 37 -0.56 14.73 5.97
CA GLY A 37 0.90 14.80 5.85
C GLY A 37 1.53 13.44 5.59
N GLN A 38 2.85 13.44 5.40
CA GLN A 38 3.63 12.22 5.24
C GLN A 38 3.82 11.57 6.62
N VAL A 39 3.88 10.24 6.64
CA VAL A 39 4.27 9.49 7.82
C VAL A 39 5.79 9.44 7.86
N ASP A 40 6.34 10.09 8.87
CA ASP A 40 7.74 9.99 9.26
C ASP A 40 7.92 8.98 10.42
N PHE A 41 9.17 8.76 10.82
CA PHE A 41 9.53 7.85 11.90
C PHE A 41 10.18 8.57 13.09
N GLU A 42 9.98 9.89 13.21
CA GLU A 42 10.64 10.73 14.20
C GLU A 42 10.19 10.42 15.63
N ALA A 43 8.98 9.89 15.78
CA ALA A 43 8.42 9.46 17.06
C ALA A 43 9.10 8.22 17.66
N PHE A 44 9.88 7.47 16.87
CA PHE A 44 10.58 6.26 17.31
C PHE A 44 12.06 6.55 17.58
N ASP A 45 12.71 5.75 18.43
CA ASP A 45 14.09 5.96 18.86
C ASP A 45 14.92 4.68 18.65
N GLY A 46 15.03 4.22 17.40
CA GLY A 46 15.72 2.99 17.04
C GLY A 46 15.05 1.72 17.59
N LEU A 47 13.72 1.67 17.56
CA LEU A 47 12.95 0.53 18.05
C LEU A 47 13.13 -0.67 17.12
N ILE A 48 13.82 -1.71 17.59
CA ILE A 48 13.94 -2.99 16.88
C ILE A 48 12.67 -3.81 17.13
N THR A 49 11.88 -4.08 16.09
CA THR A 49 10.58 -4.75 16.20
C THR A 49 10.16 -5.40 14.87
N ALA A 50 9.44 -6.52 14.95
CA ALA A 50 8.72 -7.11 13.81
C ALA A 50 7.26 -6.60 13.73
N GLY A 51 6.84 -5.74 14.65
CA GLY A 51 5.46 -5.30 14.80
C GLY A 51 4.53 -6.31 15.47
N PRO A 52 3.20 -6.04 15.47
CA PRO A 52 2.56 -4.86 14.90
C PRO A 52 2.80 -3.59 15.72
N GLU A 53 3.16 -2.49 15.07
CA GLU A 53 3.29 -1.16 15.70
C GLU A 53 2.35 -0.15 15.03
N MET A 54 1.60 0.61 15.83
CA MET A 54 0.74 1.66 15.31
C MET A 54 1.57 2.92 15.04
N LEU A 55 1.82 3.27 13.77
CA LEU A 55 2.63 4.42 13.38
C LEU A 55 1.85 5.74 13.55
N ASN A 56 0.58 5.70 13.18
CA ASN A 56 -0.39 6.77 13.41
C ASN A 56 -1.76 6.13 13.67
N GLY A 57 -2.81 6.91 13.93
CA GLY A 57 -4.14 6.37 14.24
C GLY A 57 -4.79 5.47 13.17
N THR A 58 -4.15 5.28 12.01
CA THR A 58 -4.67 4.54 10.86
C THR A 58 -3.68 3.54 10.26
N LEU A 59 -2.37 3.71 10.44
CA LEU A 59 -1.34 2.92 9.77
C LEU A 59 -0.59 2.04 10.76
N VAL A 60 -0.52 0.74 10.45
CA VAL A 60 0.16 -0.27 11.25
C VAL A 60 1.38 -0.78 10.49
N PHE A 61 2.53 -0.76 11.15
CA PHE A 61 3.76 -1.37 10.69
C PHE A 61 3.86 -2.83 11.11
N THR A 62 4.36 -3.67 10.21
CA THR A 62 4.87 -5.02 10.46
C THR A 62 6.13 -5.21 9.63
N GLY A 63 7.13 -5.92 10.15
CA GLY A 63 8.36 -6.21 9.42
C GLY A 63 8.94 -7.56 9.79
N ASP A 64 10.08 -7.87 9.20
CA ASP A 64 10.84 -9.07 9.55
C ASP A 64 11.62 -8.90 10.86
N PRO A 65 12.09 -10.01 11.49
CA PRO A 65 12.96 -9.93 12.65
C PRO A 65 14.19 -9.06 12.37
N GLY A 66 14.43 -8.07 13.23
CA GLY A 66 15.54 -7.13 13.07
C GLY A 66 15.17 -5.82 12.36
N SER A 67 13.94 -5.68 11.85
CA SER A 67 13.44 -4.38 11.39
C SER A 67 13.51 -3.32 12.50
N ILE A 68 13.75 -2.08 12.09
CA ILE A 68 13.98 -0.94 12.99
C ILE A 68 13.05 0.20 12.60
N LEU A 69 12.29 0.72 13.56
CA LEU A 69 11.56 1.98 13.43
C LEU A 69 12.36 3.10 14.09
N GLY A 70 12.57 4.20 13.35
CA GLY A 70 13.34 5.34 13.81
C GLY A 70 14.85 5.07 13.88
N ALA A 71 15.38 4.34 12.89
CA ALA A 71 16.82 4.15 12.73
C ALA A 71 17.53 5.51 12.53
N PHE A 72 18.72 5.67 13.11
CA PHE A 72 19.45 6.94 13.15
C PHE A 72 20.54 7.06 12.08
N ILE A 73 21.01 5.91 11.58
CA ILE A 73 22.07 5.83 10.58
C ILE A 73 21.99 4.51 9.82
N ALA A 74 22.19 4.57 8.51
CA ALA A 74 22.37 3.42 7.65
C ALA A 74 23.38 3.78 6.55
N ASP A 75 24.51 3.08 6.53
CA ASP A 75 25.47 3.14 5.44
C ASP A 75 25.01 2.17 4.35
N LEU A 76 24.58 2.72 3.22
CA LEU A 76 24.09 1.96 2.06
C LEU A 76 25.20 1.72 1.04
N ASN A 77 26.44 2.02 1.42
CA ASN A 77 27.65 1.88 0.61
C ASN A 77 27.56 2.67 -0.69
N THR A 78 27.40 2.04 -1.86
CA THR A 78 27.39 2.79 -3.12
C THR A 78 26.12 3.64 -3.30
N ASN A 79 25.08 3.38 -2.51
CA ASN A 79 23.85 4.17 -2.45
C ASN A 79 23.87 5.25 -1.35
N GLY A 80 25.05 5.57 -0.81
CA GLY A 80 25.23 6.71 0.10
C GLY A 80 24.80 6.44 1.53
N LEU A 81 24.50 7.51 2.25
CA LEU A 81 24.23 7.49 3.69
C LEU A 81 22.82 7.98 4.00
N TRP A 82 22.10 7.26 4.87
CA TRP A 82 20.87 7.74 5.49
C TRP A 82 21.08 8.02 6.98
N GLY A 83 20.44 9.06 7.50
CA GLY A 83 20.52 9.50 8.89
C GLY A 83 20.87 10.98 9.04
N ALA A 84 21.69 11.30 10.04
CA ALA A 84 22.19 12.66 10.33
C ALA A 84 21.08 13.69 10.63
N GLY A 85 20.10 13.32 11.45
CA GLY A 85 19.03 14.21 11.90
C GLY A 85 17.64 13.81 11.40
N ASN A 86 17.57 12.85 10.47
CA ASN A 86 16.32 12.19 10.06
C ASN A 86 16.28 10.75 10.60
N LYS A 87 15.09 10.31 10.95
CA LYS A 87 14.76 8.97 11.42
C LYS A 87 13.89 8.26 10.39
N PHE A 88 14.18 6.98 10.16
CA PHE A 88 13.54 6.20 9.10
C PHE A 88 13.22 4.78 9.54
N ALA A 89 12.40 4.07 8.76
CA ALA A 89 12.22 2.63 8.89
C ALA A 89 13.33 1.90 8.13
N ALA A 90 13.88 0.84 8.72
CA ALA A 90 14.94 0.05 8.10
C ALA A 90 14.72 -1.44 8.31
N THR A 91 15.20 -2.25 7.38
CA THR A 91 15.42 -3.67 7.63
C THR A 91 16.77 -3.88 8.33
N ASP A 92 17.00 -5.09 8.84
CA ASP A 92 18.36 -5.58 9.03
C ASP A 92 19.00 -5.88 7.65
N LEU A 93 19.69 -7.01 7.47
CA LEU A 93 20.39 -7.35 6.25
C LEU A 93 19.48 -7.54 5.03
N GLN A 94 18.41 -8.34 5.16
CA GLN A 94 17.40 -8.55 4.13
C GLN A 94 16.06 -8.71 4.83
N GLY A 95 15.03 -8.05 4.31
CA GLY A 95 13.70 -8.23 4.88
C GLY A 95 12.62 -7.45 4.15
N GLU A 96 11.41 -7.55 4.69
CA GLU A 96 10.23 -6.80 4.30
C GLU A 96 9.85 -5.76 5.36
N LEU A 97 9.48 -4.56 4.90
CA LEU A 97 8.78 -3.54 5.67
C LEU A 97 7.37 -3.40 5.09
N ARG A 98 6.36 -3.66 5.91
CA ARG A 98 4.97 -3.68 5.49
C ARG A 98 4.12 -2.71 6.30
N PHE A 99 3.26 -2.00 5.60
CA PHE A 99 2.39 -0.96 6.16
C PHE A 99 0.94 -1.28 5.79
N SER A 100 0.10 -1.46 6.80
CA SER A 100 -1.30 -1.88 6.65
C SER A 100 -2.25 -0.86 7.23
N PHE A 101 -3.35 -0.59 6.53
CA PHE A 101 -4.38 0.34 7.00
C PHE A 101 -5.33 -0.35 7.99
N ALA A 102 -5.44 0.20 9.20
CA ALA A 102 -6.28 -0.29 10.26
C ALA A 102 -7.78 -0.08 9.95
N GLY A 103 -8.64 -0.87 10.61
CA GLY A 103 -10.09 -0.67 10.55
C GLY A 103 -10.74 -0.99 9.21
N GLY A 104 -10.10 -1.82 8.36
CA GLY A 104 -10.66 -2.24 7.08
C GLY A 104 -10.75 -1.11 6.05
N GLN A 105 -9.84 -0.14 6.14
CA GLN A 105 -9.79 0.98 5.22
C GLN A 105 -9.05 0.61 3.92
N PHE A 106 -9.47 1.26 2.83
CA PHE A 106 -8.86 1.10 1.52
C PHE A 106 -8.32 2.43 1.02
N VAL A 107 -7.19 2.41 0.33
CA VAL A 107 -6.62 3.59 -0.33
C VAL A 107 -6.48 3.35 -1.83
N GLN A 108 -6.47 4.44 -2.60
CA GLN A 108 -6.23 4.42 -4.05
C GLN A 108 -4.74 4.38 -4.37
N GLY A 109 -3.91 5.05 -3.56
CA GLY A 109 -2.47 5.07 -3.76
C GLY A 109 -1.71 5.13 -2.45
N VAL A 110 -0.55 4.49 -2.45
CA VAL A 110 0.40 4.49 -1.33
C VAL A 110 1.83 4.31 -1.86
N GLY A 111 2.78 5.01 -1.25
CA GLY A 111 4.19 4.97 -1.62
C GLY A 111 5.07 5.60 -0.56
N ALA A 112 6.39 5.50 -0.73
CA ALA A 112 7.36 6.08 0.19
C ALA A 112 8.66 6.44 -0.54
N LEU A 113 9.50 7.26 0.10
CA LEU A 113 10.88 7.45 -0.33
C LEU A 113 11.71 6.25 0.14
N VAL A 114 12.39 5.58 -0.78
CA VAL A 114 13.08 4.32 -0.50
C VAL A 114 14.50 4.35 -1.03
N ASN A 115 15.40 3.70 -0.30
CA ASN A 115 16.74 3.34 -0.78
C ASN A 115 17.13 1.97 -0.21
N HIS A 116 18.25 1.41 -0.66
CA HIS A 116 18.75 0.11 -0.21
C HIS A 116 20.26 0.05 -0.24
N PHE A 117 20.84 -0.85 0.56
CA PHE A 117 22.26 -1.16 0.51
C PHE A 117 22.63 -1.73 -0.87
N GLU A 118 23.72 -1.24 -1.44
CA GLU A 118 24.29 -1.75 -2.67
C GLU A 118 25.82 -1.83 -2.56
N GLU A 119 26.39 -2.87 -3.17
CA GLU A 119 27.84 -3.06 -3.21
C GLU A 119 28.32 -2.97 -4.65
N ASP A 120 29.50 -2.38 -4.84
CA ASP A 120 30.11 -2.20 -6.15
C ASP A 120 30.10 -3.50 -6.97
N GLY A 121 29.48 -3.44 -8.14
CA GLY A 121 29.38 -4.56 -9.07
C GLY A 121 28.31 -5.61 -8.73
N THR A 122 27.50 -5.41 -7.69
CA THR A 122 26.38 -6.30 -7.32
C THR A 122 25.06 -5.53 -7.34
N PRO A 123 24.42 -5.38 -8.52
CA PRO A 123 23.17 -4.64 -8.62
C PRO A 123 22.09 -5.27 -7.76
N ARG A 124 21.43 -4.45 -6.95
CA ARG A 124 20.32 -4.84 -6.07
C ARG A 124 19.07 -4.06 -6.46
N SER A 125 17.93 -4.52 -5.97
CA SER A 125 16.64 -3.92 -6.28
C SER A 125 15.72 -3.99 -5.08
N VAL A 126 14.72 -3.11 -5.08
CA VAL A 126 13.60 -3.12 -4.15
C VAL A 126 12.41 -3.75 -4.84
N VAL A 127 11.72 -4.65 -4.14
CA VAL A 127 10.41 -5.15 -4.57
C VAL A 127 9.35 -4.42 -3.79
N VAL A 128 8.46 -3.72 -4.51
CA VAL A 128 7.27 -3.08 -3.94
C VAL A 128 6.04 -3.89 -4.31
N SER A 129 5.19 -4.18 -3.34
CA SER A 129 3.97 -4.96 -3.55
C SER A 129 2.78 -4.30 -2.86
N ALA A 130 1.67 -4.14 -3.58
CA ALA A 130 0.41 -3.67 -3.02
C ALA A 130 -0.55 -4.85 -2.83
N PHE A 131 -1.24 -4.88 -1.69
CA PHE A 131 -2.18 -5.95 -1.35
C PHE A 131 -3.58 -5.40 -1.08
N GLY A 132 -4.57 -6.20 -1.46
CA GLY A 132 -5.98 -5.93 -1.31
C GLY A 132 -6.59 -6.63 -0.12
N LEU A 133 -7.89 -6.83 -0.17
CA LEU A 133 -8.62 -7.57 0.85
C LEU A 133 -8.07 -9.01 0.99
N ASN A 134 -8.06 -9.54 2.21
CA ASN A 134 -7.55 -10.89 2.52
C ASN A 134 -6.09 -11.13 2.11
N ASN A 135 -5.27 -10.08 2.05
CA ASN A 135 -3.86 -10.17 1.65
C ASN A 135 -3.68 -10.67 0.20
N GLU A 136 -4.65 -10.41 -0.68
CA GLU A 136 -4.51 -10.67 -2.12
C GLU A 136 -3.45 -9.75 -2.72
N LEU A 137 -2.46 -10.32 -3.44
CA LEU A 137 -1.49 -9.51 -4.17
C LEU A 137 -2.18 -8.83 -5.35
N ILE A 138 -2.24 -7.50 -5.31
CA ILE A 138 -2.84 -6.68 -6.37
C ILE A 138 -1.80 -6.40 -7.46
N GLU A 139 -0.62 -5.94 -7.07
CA GLU A 139 0.43 -5.49 -7.98
C GLU A 139 1.79 -5.66 -7.33
N THR A 140 2.81 -5.95 -8.15
CA THR A 140 4.20 -6.03 -7.69
C THR A 140 5.16 -5.50 -8.74
N HIS A 141 6.16 -4.73 -8.30
CA HIS A 141 7.21 -4.21 -9.16
C HIS A 141 8.58 -4.41 -8.52
N THR A 142 9.57 -4.67 -9.36
CA THR A 142 10.98 -4.67 -8.99
C THR A 142 11.62 -3.40 -9.55
N VAL A 143 12.18 -2.58 -8.68
CA VAL A 143 12.69 -1.24 -9.01
C VAL A 143 14.14 -1.14 -8.57
N MET A 144 15.00 -0.68 -9.48
CA MET A 144 16.38 -0.33 -9.17
C MET A 144 16.39 1.08 -8.58
N VAL A 145 17.02 1.26 -7.42
CA VAL A 145 17.27 2.58 -6.84
C VAL A 145 18.78 2.81 -6.88
N ASN A 146 19.20 3.88 -7.54
CA ASN A 146 20.62 4.22 -7.63
C ASN A 146 20.77 5.67 -7.19
N THR A 147 21.54 5.91 -6.14
CA THR A 147 21.93 7.24 -5.65
C THR A 147 23.44 7.39 -5.74
N ALA A 148 23.96 8.61 -5.51
CA ALA A 148 25.39 8.83 -5.52
C ALA A 148 26.04 8.28 -4.23
N PRO A 149 27.29 7.78 -4.25
CA PRO A 149 27.96 7.29 -3.04
C PRO A 149 28.16 8.36 -1.95
N ASP A 150 28.19 9.64 -2.32
CA ASP A 150 28.30 10.79 -1.41
C ASP A 150 26.93 11.44 -1.09
N SER A 151 25.82 10.83 -1.53
CA SER A 151 24.48 11.29 -1.22
C SER A 151 24.11 11.14 0.26
N LEU A 152 23.28 12.06 0.75
CA LEU A 152 22.75 12.04 2.11
C LEU A 152 21.22 12.10 2.09
N ASN A 153 20.56 11.07 2.65
CA ASN A 153 19.11 10.92 2.69
C ASN A 153 18.43 10.99 1.30
N GLU A 154 19.16 10.60 0.25
CA GLU A 154 18.61 10.52 -1.10
C GLU A 154 18.01 9.13 -1.36
N GLY A 155 16.99 9.07 -2.21
CA GLY A 155 16.34 7.83 -2.60
C GLY A 155 15.38 8.07 -3.76
N LEU A 156 14.63 7.03 -4.10
CA LEU A 156 13.57 7.10 -5.10
C LEU A 156 12.22 6.99 -4.41
N PHE A 157 11.30 7.90 -4.72
CA PHE A 157 9.91 7.69 -4.33
C PHE A 157 9.37 6.51 -5.14
N ILE A 158 8.80 5.52 -4.46
CA ILE A 158 8.21 4.34 -5.07
C ILE A 158 6.82 4.17 -4.48
N GLY A 159 5.81 4.23 -5.33
CA GLY A 159 4.41 4.03 -4.94
C GLY A 159 3.61 3.29 -5.98
N ILE A 160 2.44 2.82 -5.56
CA ILE A 160 1.46 2.17 -6.43
C ILE A 160 0.15 2.95 -6.33
N THR A 161 -0.44 3.27 -7.48
CA THR A 161 -1.75 3.92 -7.58
C THR A 161 -2.75 3.03 -8.32
N ARG A 162 -4.03 3.18 -7.98
CA ARG A 162 -5.17 2.45 -8.54
C ARG A 162 -6.27 3.45 -8.90
N PRO A 163 -7.10 3.16 -9.91
CA PRO A 163 -8.26 3.98 -10.24
C PRO A 163 -9.38 3.88 -9.19
N MET A 164 -9.34 2.89 -8.29
CA MET A 164 -10.31 2.69 -7.21
C MET A 164 -9.59 2.40 -5.89
N ALA A 165 -10.26 2.67 -4.76
CA ALA A 165 -9.69 2.41 -3.44
C ALA A 165 -9.83 0.92 -3.11
N GLU A 166 -8.71 0.20 -3.18
CA GLU A 166 -8.68 -1.25 -2.97
C GLU A 166 -7.38 -1.74 -2.32
N ILE A 167 -6.38 -0.87 -2.14
CA ILE A 167 -5.15 -1.21 -1.43
C ILE A 167 -5.42 -1.17 0.07
N THR A 168 -5.13 -2.26 0.77
CA THR A 168 -5.21 -2.38 2.24
C THR A 168 -3.83 -2.36 2.89
N SER A 169 -2.78 -2.67 2.14
CA SER A 169 -1.41 -2.62 2.61
C SER A 169 -0.42 -2.54 1.45
N ILE A 170 0.77 -2.02 1.76
CA ILE A 170 1.93 -2.03 0.87
C ILE A 170 3.09 -2.69 1.59
N SER A 171 3.91 -3.44 0.86
CA SER A 171 5.19 -3.93 1.35
C SER A 171 6.33 -3.49 0.44
N PHE A 172 7.48 -3.30 1.07
CA PHE A 172 8.76 -3.04 0.43
C PHE A 172 9.73 -4.08 0.94
N SER A 173 10.36 -4.84 0.05
CA SER A 173 11.37 -5.83 0.40
C SER A 173 12.65 -5.62 -0.37
N GLY A 174 13.77 -5.91 0.27
CA GLY A 174 15.09 -5.63 -0.29
C GLY A 174 16.20 -5.99 0.69
N TYR A 175 17.41 -5.54 0.36
CA TYR A 175 18.61 -5.78 1.15
C TYR A 175 19.10 -4.47 1.76
N GLY A 176 19.25 -4.39 3.08
CA GLY A 176 19.55 -3.14 3.78
C GLY A 176 18.58 -2.02 3.38
N LEU A 177 17.28 -2.34 3.32
CA LEU A 177 16.25 -1.44 2.85
C LEU A 177 16.02 -0.33 3.88
N VAL A 178 15.92 0.91 3.41
CA VAL A 178 15.52 2.07 4.22
C VAL A 178 14.36 2.81 3.57
N LEU A 179 13.46 3.35 4.39
CA LEU A 179 12.22 3.96 3.95
C LEU A 179 11.81 5.12 4.85
N ASP A 180 11.41 6.23 4.23
CA ASP A 180 10.87 7.41 4.91
C ASP A 180 9.76 8.09 4.07
N ASN A 181 9.11 9.11 4.63
CA ASN A 181 8.13 9.95 3.96
C ASN A 181 6.98 9.17 3.31
N LEU A 182 6.46 8.18 4.04
CA LEU A 182 5.38 7.33 3.54
C LEU A 182 4.11 8.17 3.34
N SER A 183 3.54 8.08 2.15
CA SER A 183 2.42 8.88 1.70
C SER A 183 1.30 7.96 1.20
N TYR A 184 0.04 8.29 1.51
CA TYR A 184 -1.13 7.56 1.03
C TYR A 184 -2.33 8.48 0.80
N THR A 185 -3.15 8.14 -0.19
CA THR A 185 -4.39 8.85 -0.51
C THR A 185 -5.45 8.70 0.59
N ALA A 186 -6.46 9.57 0.58
CA ALA A 186 -7.58 9.52 1.52
C ALA A 186 -8.14 8.10 1.72
N PRO A 187 -8.17 7.58 2.95
CA PRO A 187 -8.78 6.29 3.22
C PRO A 187 -10.29 6.32 2.98
N VAL A 188 -10.78 5.31 2.27
CA VAL A 188 -12.20 5.10 1.98
C VAL A 188 -12.68 3.94 2.86
N PRO A 189 -13.58 4.18 3.83
CA PRO A 189 -14.30 3.11 4.51
C PRO A 189 -15.07 2.28 3.48
N GLU A 190 -15.20 0.97 3.72
CA GLU A 190 -15.78 -0.06 2.81
C GLU A 190 -16.50 0.46 1.56
N PRO A 191 -16.16 -0.03 0.35
CA PRO A 191 -16.77 0.46 -0.88
C PRO A 191 -18.29 0.56 -0.77
N ALA A 192 -18.85 1.76 -0.95
CA ALA A 192 -20.30 2.02 -0.80
C ALA A 192 -21.18 1.10 -1.68
N SER A 193 -20.58 0.47 -2.69
CA SER A 193 -21.18 -0.60 -3.50
C SER A 193 -21.68 -1.78 -2.66
N LEU A 194 -20.99 -2.18 -1.59
CA LEU A 194 -21.42 -3.28 -0.71
C LEU A 194 -22.66 -2.90 0.10
N LEU A 195 -22.70 -1.68 0.64
CA LEU A 195 -23.88 -1.15 1.33
C LEU A 195 -25.08 -1.01 0.38
N LEU A 196 -24.86 -0.53 -0.85
CA LEU A 196 -25.91 -0.43 -1.86
C LEU A 196 -26.39 -1.81 -2.33
N LEU A 197 -25.50 -2.78 -2.45
CA LEU A 197 -25.86 -4.17 -2.75
C LEU A 197 -26.70 -4.77 -1.63
N ALA A 198 -26.27 -4.61 -0.38
CA ALA A 198 -27.02 -5.07 0.80
C ALA A 198 -28.40 -4.40 0.88
N ALA A 199 -28.47 -3.09 0.67
CA ALA A 199 -29.73 -2.34 0.62
C ALA A 199 -30.64 -2.82 -0.53
N GLY A 200 -30.06 -3.07 -1.70
CA GLY A 200 -30.77 -3.63 -2.86
C GLY A 200 -31.32 -5.02 -2.56
N MET A 201 -30.52 -5.92 -1.98
CA MET A 201 -30.96 -7.25 -1.57
C MET A 201 -32.06 -7.20 -0.49
N ALA A 202 -31.94 -6.30 0.49
CA ALA A 202 -32.95 -6.10 1.52
C ALA A 202 -34.28 -5.62 0.91
N ALA A 203 -34.24 -4.69 -0.04
CA ALA A 203 -35.42 -4.22 -0.76
C ALA A 203 -36.09 -5.34 -1.56
N VAL A 204 -35.33 -6.17 -2.28
CA VAL A 204 -35.84 -7.34 -3.00
C VAL A 204 -36.48 -8.35 -2.04
N GLY A 205 -35.81 -8.68 -0.93
CA GLY A 205 -36.34 -9.59 0.10
C GLY A 205 -37.66 -9.09 0.70
N PHE A 206 -37.78 -7.79 0.93
CA PHE A 206 -39.01 -7.17 1.43
C PHE A 206 -40.17 -7.25 0.42
N VAL A 207 -39.90 -7.01 -0.86
CA VAL A 207 -40.91 -7.14 -1.93
C VAL A 207 -41.36 -8.58 -2.09
N VAL A 208 -40.45 -9.56 -2.03
CA VAL A 208 -40.79 -10.99 -2.10
C VAL A 208 -41.62 -11.42 -0.88
N ARG A 209 -41.29 -10.96 0.32
CA ARG A 209 -42.07 -11.24 1.55
C ARG A 209 -43.51 -10.71 1.45
N ARG A 210 -43.73 -9.55 0.83
CA ARG A 210 -45.07 -8.97 0.60
C ARG A 210 -45.90 -9.71 -0.45
N ARG A 211 -45.30 -10.61 -1.25
CA ARG A 211 -45.98 -11.38 -2.30
C ARG A 211 -46.39 -12.79 -1.87
N LYS A 212 -46.02 -13.23 -0.65
CA LYS A 212 -46.60 -14.43 -0.05
C LYS A 212 -47.95 -14.05 0.60
N PRO A 213 -49.08 -14.65 0.16
CA PRO A 213 -50.38 -14.46 0.82
C PRO A 213 -50.38 -15.04 2.24
#